data_AF-Q944J8-F1
#
_entry.id   AF-Q944J8-F1
#
_cell.length_a   1.000
_cell.length_b   1.000
_cell.length_c   1.000
_cell.angle_alpha   90.00
_cell.angle_beta   90.00
_cell.angle_gamma   90.00
#
_symmetry.space_group_name_H-M   'P 1'
#
loop_
_entity.id
_entity.type
_entity.pdbx_description
1 polymer ?
#
loop_
_entity_poly.entity_id
_entity_poly.type
_entity_poly.pdbx_seq_one_letter_code
_entity_poly.pdbx_strand_id
1 'polypeptide(L)'
;MGDNSELRIPFNGTDIVTAVAEIIPTLVILISGRPVVLEPTVLEKTEALVAAWLPGTEGQGVADVVFGDYDFKGKLPVSWFKHVEHLPLDAHANSYDPLFPFGFGLNSKPV
;
A
#
# COMPACT_ATOMS: atom_id res chain seq x y z
N MET A 1 19.70 1.77 -11.59
CA MET A 1 19.61 2.57 -10.35
C MET A 1 18.19 2.43 -9.84
N GLY A 2 18.02 1.99 -8.59
CA GLY A 2 16.72 1.54 -8.07
C GLY A 2 16.86 0.62 -6.86
N ASP A 3 18.05 0.11 -6.59
CA ASP A 3 18.38 -0.61 -5.36
C ASP A 3 18.23 0.35 -4.17
N ASN A 4 17.53 -0.10 -3.13
CA ASN A 4 17.26 0.68 -1.93
C ASN A 4 17.10 -0.28 -0.75
N SER A 5 17.98 -0.17 0.24
CA SER A 5 18.00 -1.00 1.44
C SER A 5 17.09 -0.52 2.55
N GLU A 6 16.53 0.69 2.44
CA GLU A 6 15.61 1.25 3.45
C GLU A 6 14.14 1.10 3.04
N LEU A 7 13.85 1.05 1.74
CA LEU A 7 12.50 0.87 1.17
C LEU A 7 11.44 1.84 1.76
N ARG A 8 11.83 3.06 2.15
CA ARG A 8 10.93 4.08 2.70
C ARG A 8 10.20 4.89 1.62
N ILE A 9 9.04 5.44 1.98
CA ILE A 9 8.34 6.44 1.16
C ILE A 9 9.20 7.72 1.12
N PRO A 10 9.60 8.21 -0.06
CA PRO A 10 10.49 9.36 -0.17
C PRO A 10 9.76 10.69 0.13
N PHE A 11 10.54 11.78 0.20
CA PHE A 11 10.05 13.17 0.28
C PHE A 11 9.12 13.46 1.48
N ASN A 12 9.39 12.83 2.62
CA ASN A 12 8.56 12.95 3.84
C ASN A 12 7.09 12.59 3.60
N GLY A 13 6.81 11.66 2.66
CA GLY A 13 5.45 11.28 2.31
C GLY A 13 4.62 10.82 3.51
N THR A 14 5.23 10.09 4.44
CA THR A 14 4.61 9.68 5.71
C THR A 14 4.11 10.87 6.53
N ASP A 15 4.92 11.91 6.67
CA ASP A 15 4.58 13.10 7.46
C ASP A 15 3.45 13.89 6.82
N ILE A 16 3.49 14.03 5.48
CA ILE A 16 2.45 14.71 4.72
C ILE A 16 1.12 13.97 4.85
N VAL A 17 1.13 12.64 4.67
CA VAL A 17 -0.06 11.80 4.84
C VAL A 17 -0.64 11.96 6.24
N THR A 18 0.22 11.89 7.27
CA THR A 18 -0.21 12.02 8.67
C THR A 18 -0.83 13.39 8.92
N ALA A 19 -0.20 14.48 8.46
CA ALA A 19 -0.70 15.84 8.65
C ALA A 19 -2.08 16.08 8.02
N VAL A 20 -2.35 15.50 6.84
CA VAL A 20 -3.67 15.59 6.20
C VAL A 20 -4.69 14.72 6.94
N ALA A 21 -4.32 13.48 7.27
CA ALA A 21 -5.20 12.51 7.92
C ALA A 21 -5.64 12.94 9.33
N GLU A 22 -4.86 13.78 10.01
CA GLU A 22 -5.25 14.36 11.31
C GLU A 22 -6.38 15.40 11.22
N ILE A 23 -6.64 15.94 10.04
CA ILE A 23 -7.59 17.03 9.83
C ILE A 23 -8.86 16.53 9.11
N ILE A 24 -8.72 15.56 8.21
CA ILE A 24 -9.82 15.06 7.39
C ILE A 24 -9.69 13.55 7.13
N PRO A 25 -10.81 12.80 7.09
CA PRO A 25 -10.82 11.42 6.63
C PRO A 25 -10.07 11.28 5.30
N THR A 26 -9.02 10.47 5.29
CA THR A 26 -8.06 10.43 4.18
C THR A 26 -7.93 9.01 3.63
N LEU A 27 -8.09 8.89 2.31
CA LEU A 27 -7.73 7.72 1.53
C LEU A 27 -6.38 7.98 0.84
N VAL A 28 -5.40 7.11 1.07
CA VAL A 28 -4.06 7.21 0.48
C VAL A 28 -3.96 6.35 -0.77
N ILE A 29 -3.55 6.95 -1.89
CA ILE A 29 -3.12 6.21 -3.09
C ILE A 29 -1.59 6.11 -3.05
N LEU A 30 -1.08 4.92 -2.76
CA LEU A 30 0.35 4.64 -2.74
C LEU A 30 0.83 4.18 -4.13
N ILE A 31 1.68 5.00 -4.74
CA ILE A 31 2.34 4.73 -6.02
C ILE A 31 3.75 4.19 -5.74
N SER A 32 3.99 2.92 -6.02
CA SER A 32 5.29 2.28 -5.80
C SER A 32 5.52 1.10 -6.74
N GLY A 33 6.78 0.81 -7.08
CA GLY A 33 7.11 -0.39 -7.88
C GLY A 33 7.18 -1.69 -7.06
N ARG A 34 7.06 -1.61 -5.74
CA ARG A 34 7.27 -2.71 -4.78
C ARG A 34 6.70 -2.35 -3.41
N PRO A 35 6.54 -3.32 -2.49
CA PRO A 35 6.28 -3.02 -1.09
C PRO A 35 7.34 -2.08 -0.51
N VAL A 36 6.87 -1.11 0.25
CA VAL A 36 7.69 -0.12 0.97
C VAL A 36 7.32 -0.18 2.45
N VAL A 37 8.16 0.38 3.31
CA VAL A 37 7.84 0.55 4.72
C VAL A 37 6.54 1.34 4.84
N LEU A 38 5.53 0.71 5.42
CA LEU A 38 4.29 1.37 5.83
C LEU A 38 4.40 1.63 7.32
N GLU A 39 4.74 2.88 7.67
CA GLU A 39 4.85 3.30 9.06
C GLU A 39 3.48 3.09 9.76
N PRO A 40 3.47 2.59 11.01
CA PRO A 40 2.22 2.36 11.75
C PRO A 40 1.32 3.60 11.80
N THR A 41 1.93 4.78 11.93
CA THR A 41 1.22 6.07 11.95
C THR A 41 0.39 6.32 10.70
N VAL A 42 0.87 5.92 9.52
CA VAL A 42 0.09 6.05 8.27
C VAL A 42 -1.12 5.14 8.32
N LEU A 43 -0.92 3.87 8.67
CA LEU A 43 -2.01 2.89 8.71
C LEU A 43 -3.05 3.19 9.80
N GLU A 44 -2.63 3.75 10.93
CA GLU A 44 -3.51 4.09 12.04
C GLU A 44 -4.32 5.38 11.81
N LYS A 45 -3.79 6.32 11.02
CA LYS A 45 -4.42 7.63 10.82
C LYS A 45 -5.29 7.69 9.56
N THR A 46 -5.03 6.85 8.57
CA THR A 46 -5.78 6.87 7.30
C THR A 46 -6.98 5.93 7.35
N GLU A 47 -8.09 6.32 6.73
CA GLU A 47 -9.31 5.49 6.64
C GLU A 47 -9.13 4.33 5.65
N ALA A 48 -8.32 4.56 4.61
CA ALA A 48 -8.05 3.58 3.58
C ALA A 48 -6.69 3.83 2.91
N LEU A 49 -6.07 2.76 2.45
CA LEU A 49 -4.85 2.81 1.65
C LEU A 49 -4.99 1.87 0.45
N VAL A 50 -4.70 2.38 -0.74
CA VAL A 50 -4.68 1.63 -2.00
C VAL A 50 -3.25 1.58 -2.51
N ALA A 51 -2.69 0.37 -2.62
CA ALA A 51 -1.46 0.16 -3.36
C ALA A 51 -1.78 0.12 -4.87
N ALA A 52 -1.56 1.24 -5.56
CA ALA A 52 -1.86 1.39 -6.98
C ALA A 52 -0.68 1.02 -7.90
N TRP A 53 0.44 0.61 -7.31
CA TRP A 53 1.67 0.21 -8.00
C TRP A 53 2.22 1.33 -8.92
N LEU A 54 2.57 1.02 -10.17
CA LEU A 54 2.90 1.98 -11.21
C LEU A 54 1.81 1.90 -12.30
N PRO A 55 0.69 2.64 -12.17
CA PRO A 55 -0.53 2.40 -12.93
C PRO A 55 -0.47 2.82 -14.41
N GLY A 56 0.63 3.41 -14.86
CA GLY A 56 0.78 3.90 -16.24
C GLY A 56 0.07 5.24 -16.47
N THR A 57 -0.31 5.50 -17.73
CA THR A 57 -0.89 6.79 -18.16
C THR A 57 -2.36 6.95 -17.84
N GLU A 58 -3.09 5.85 -17.72
CA GLU A 58 -4.55 5.83 -17.55
C GLU A 58 -4.95 6.02 -16.08
N GLY A 59 -4.57 7.16 -15.49
CA GLY A 59 -4.84 7.48 -14.08
C GLY A 59 -6.33 7.47 -13.71
N GLN A 60 -7.21 7.61 -14.70
CA GLN A 60 -8.66 7.50 -14.52
C GLN A 60 -9.06 6.12 -13.95
N GLY A 61 -8.32 5.05 -14.25
CA GLY A 61 -8.60 3.73 -13.68
C GLY A 61 -8.47 3.67 -12.15
N VAL A 62 -7.71 4.57 -11.52
CA VAL A 62 -7.69 4.72 -10.05
C VAL A 62 -8.98 5.38 -9.56
N ALA A 63 -9.45 6.42 -10.25
CA ALA A 63 -10.68 7.12 -9.89
C ALA A 63 -11.90 6.20 -10.03
N ASP A 64 -11.98 5.42 -11.11
CA ASP A 64 -13.05 4.46 -11.40
C ASP A 64 -13.32 3.51 -10.21
N VAL A 65 -12.29 3.03 -9.52
CA VAL A 65 -12.47 2.16 -8.34
C VAL A 65 -12.66 2.93 -7.03
N VAL A 66 -12.03 4.09 -6.87
CA VAL A 66 -12.15 4.91 -5.65
C VAL A 66 -13.55 5.49 -5.50
N PHE A 67 -14.17 5.91 -6.61
CA PHE A 67 -15.52 6.47 -6.62
C PHE A 67 -16.62 5.43 -6.84
N GLY A 68 -16.26 4.15 -7.00
CA GLY A 68 -17.21 3.04 -6.99
C GLY A 68 -17.86 2.72 -8.33
N ASP A 69 -17.30 3.19 -9.45
CA ASP A 69 -17.71 2.73 -10.78
C ASP A 69 -17.36 1.24 -10.99
N TYR A 70 -16.31 0.76 -10.31
CA TYR A 70 -15.88 -0.64 -10.28
C TYR A 70 -15.42 -1.10 -8.88
N ASP A 71 -15.57 -2.39 -8.59
CA ASP A 71 -15.09 -3.00 -7.33
C ASP A 71 -13.57 -3.15 -7.26
N PHE A 72 -13.01 -3.04 -6.06
CA PHE A 72 -11.65 -3.50 -5.79
C PHE A 72 -11.57 -5.03 -5.86
N LYS A 73 -10.78 -5.54 -6.80
CA LYS A 73 -10.52 -6.98 -7.00
C LYS A 73 -9.06 -7.38 -6.86
N GLY A 74 -8.16 -6.40 -6.76
CA GLY A 74 -6.72 -6.62 -6.69
C GLY A 74 -6.32 -7.45 -5.47
N LYS A 75 -5.41 -8.41 -5.68
CA LYS A 75 -4.76 -9.18 -4.63
C LYS A 75 -3.24 -8.99 -4.74
N LEU A 76 -2.57 -8.90 -3.60
CA LEU A 76 -1.14 -8.64 -3.52
C LEU A 76 -0.36 -9.74 -4.28
N PRO A 77 0.38 -9.41 -5.33
CA PRO A 77 1.21 -10.38 -6.07
C PRO A 77 2.54 -10.66 -5.35
N VAL A 78 2.82 -9.94 -4.26
CA VAL A 78 4.01 -10.05 -3.41
C VAL A 78 3.62 -9.77 -1.98
N SER A 79 4.23 -10.46 -1.02
CA SER A 79 4.00 -10.21 0.41
C SER A 79 4.47 -8.81 0.81
N TRP A 80 3.69 -8.13 1.65
CA TRP A 80 4.12 -6.87 2.26
C TRP A 80 4.85 -7.17 3.57
N PHE A 81 6.10 -6.77 3.70
CA PHE A 81 6.91 -7.02 4.90
C PHE A 81 6.52 -6.10 6.06
N LYS A 82 6.71 -6.55 7.32
CA LYS A 82 6.58 -5.69 8.52
C LYS A 82 7.80 -4.80 8.70
N HIS A 83 8.98 -5.40 8.56
CA HIS A 83 10.27 -4.75 8.75
C HIS A 83 11.20 -5.14 7.60
N VAL A 84 12.10 -4.24 7.21
CA VAL A 84 13.00 -4.46 6.06
C VAL A 84 13.99 -5.58 6.37
N GLU A 85 14.35 -5.74 7.63
CA GLU A 85 15.22 -6.78 8.17
C GLU A 85 14.64 -8.19 8.01
N HIS A 86 13.34 -8.32 7.73
CA HIS A 86 12.69 -9.61 7.47
C HIS A 86 12.87 -10.07 6.01
N LEU A 87 13.49 -9.26 5.15
CA LEU A 87 13.75 -9.64 3.77
C LEU A 87 14.98 -10.55 3.65
N PRO A 88 14.96 -11.56 2.76
CA PRO A 88 13.87 -11.89 1.83
C PRO A 88 12.70 -12.62 2.53
N LEU A 89 11.47 -12.28 2.13
CA LEU A 89 10.25 -12.87 2.68
C LEU A 89 9.65 -13.88 1.67
N ASP A 90 9.80 -15.16 1.97
CA ASP A 90 9.26 -16.27 1.18
C ASP A 90 7.91 -16.75 1.75
N ALA A 91 6.87 -16.75 0.91
CA ALA A 91 5.53 -17.21 1.26
C ALA A 91 5.44 -18.72 1.54
N HIS A 92 6.46 -19.50 1.16
CA HIS A 92 6.54 -20.93 1.42
C HIS A 92 7.42 -21.30 2.61
N ALA A 93 8.07 -20.31 3.25
CA ALA A 93 8.92 -20.56 4.40
C ALA A 93 8.11 -20.75 5.69
N ASN A 94 8.62 -21.57 6.61
CA ASN A 94 7.98 -21.80 7.92
C ASN A 94 7.98 -20.54 8.82
N SER A 95 8.88 -19.60 8.58
CA SER A 95 9.00 -18.32 9.31
C SER A 95 8.28 -17.16 8.61
N TYR A 96 7.21 -17.45 7.85
CA TYR A 96 6.46 -16.46 7.09
C TYR A 96 5.60 -15.56 7.99
N ASP A 97 6.06 -14.32 8.21
CA ASP A 97 5.38 -13.32 9.06
C ASP A 97 5.24 -11.94 8.35
N PRO A 98 4.36 -11.85 7.32
CA PRO A 98 4.13 -10.60 6.59
C PRO A 98 3.27 -9.59 7.38
N LEU A 99 3.36 -8.31 7.01
CA LEU A 99 2.35 -7.30 7.38
C LEU A 99 1.04 -7.57 6.65
N PHE A 100 1.13 -7.79 5.34
CA PHE A 100 0.03 -8.26 4.50
C PHE A 100 0.49 -9.46 3.67
N PRO A 101 -0.17 -10.62 3.78
CA PRO A 101 0.29 -11.82 3.10
C PRO A 101 0.12 -11.75 1.58
N PHE A 102 0.83 -12.62 0.86
CA PHE A 102 0.61 -12.85 -0.56
C PHE A 102 -0.87 -13.20 -0.80
N GLY A 103 -1.44 -12.63 -1.86
CA GLY A 103 -2.86 -12.78 -2.16
C GLY A 103 -3.80 -11.97 -1.27
N PHE A 104 -3.29 -11.17 -0.32
CA PHE A 104 -4.14 -10.26 0.46
C PHE A 104 -4.76 -9.18 -0.42
N GLY A 105 -5.99 -8.80 -0.12
CA GLY A 105 -6.66 -7.66 -0.72
C GLY A 105 -8.08 -7.58 -0.19
N LEU A 106 -8.50 -6.40 0.20
CA LEU A 106 -9.87 -6.17 0.66
C LEU A 106 -10.79 -6.05 -0.56
N ASN A 107 -12.07 -6.35 -0.36
CA ASN A 107 -13.11 -6.13 -1.36
C ASN A 107 -13.96 -4.95 -0.88
N SER A 108 -14.33 -4.03 -1.77
CA SER A 108 -15.44 -3.11 -1.53
C SER A 108 -16.75 -3.82 -1.86
N LYS A 109 -17.84 -3.46 -1.17
CA LYS A 109 -19.19 -3.73 -1.66
C LYS A 109 -19.72 -2.43 -2.27
N PRO A 110 -20.41 -2.45 -3.43
CA PRO A 110 -21.08 -1.26 -3.93
C PRO A 110 -22.08 -0.75 -2.88
N VAL A 111 -22.16 0.57 -2.72
CA VAL A 111 -23.19 1.24 -1.91
C VAL A 111 -24.47 1.35 -2.71
#